data_AF-A0AAD5I6M9-F1
#
_entry.id   AF-A0AAD5I6M9-F1
#
_cell.length_a   1.000
_cell.length_b   1.000
_cell.length_c   1.000
_cell.angle_alpha   90.00
_cell.angle_beta   90.00
_cell.angle_gamma   90.00
#
_symmetry.space_group_name_H-M   'P 1'
#
loop_
_entity.id
_entity.type
_entity.pdbx_description
1 polymer ?
#
loop_
_entity_poly.entity_id
_entity_poly.type
_entity_poly.pdbx_seq_one_letter_code
_entity_poly.pdbx_strand_id
1 'polypeptide(L)'
;MKFVYPYIEITFHEFYGDEYMKRSKAFSDIQNYLSTKATSQASRFKADVVKGSKSLILTMDDHEEVPDDFNGVKVWWVLHKHEGMNVASTNRKRKLYSNNPSKDWYSGWKNTKWSNVFFEHPATFETLAMATKKKDIIKEDLKKFTQGKDYYKKIGKAWKRGYLLYGPPGTGKSTMIAAMANFLNYDVYDLELTTVLNNTKLRNLLIETSSKSIVVIEDIDCSLDLTGKRVKNKRKVEDNNKQETDPIKKDKEHSDNKSS
;
A
#
# COMPACT_ATOMS: atom_id res chain seq x y z
N MET A 1 13.43 4.05 -35.32
CA MET A 1 14.30 5.23 -35.08
C MET A 1 14.86 5.11 -33.67
N LYS A 2 16.18 4.99 -33.52
CA LYS A 2 16.86 5.00 -32.21
C LYS A 2 16.87 6.45 -31.72
N PHE A 3 16.17 6.75 -30.63
CA PHE A 3 16.29 8.04 -29.96
C PHE A 3 17.71 8.14 -29.41
N VAL A 4 18.47 9.15 -29.84
CA VAL A 4 19.80 9.45 -29.29
C VAL A 4 19.57 9.99 -27.89
N TYR A 5 19.89 9.18 -26.88
CA TYR A 5 19.77 9.57 -25.48
C TYR A 5 20.97 10.50 -25.17
N PRO A 6 20.74 11.81 -24.88
CA PRO A 6 21.82 12.80 -24.78
C PRO A 6 22.60 12.72 -23.45
N TYR A 7 22.42 11.65 -22.68
CA TYR A 7 22.99 11.47 -21.36
C TYR A 7 23.91 10.25 -21.33
N ILE A 8 25.02 10.37 -20.61
CA ILE A 8 25.89 9.25 -20.31
C ILE A 8 25.20 8.41 -19.23
N GLU A 9 24.86 7.16 -19.55
CA GLU A 9 24.30 6.20 -18.61
C GLU A 9 25.42 5.35 -18.01
N ILE A 10 25.48 5.26 -16.68
CA ILE A 10 26.44 4.43 -15.94
C ILE A 10 25.64 3.46 -15.07
N THR A 11 25.78 2.16 -15.31
CA THR A 11 25.04 1.11 -14.61
C THR A 11 25.93 0.41 -13.58
N PHE A 12 25.43 0.27 -12.36
CA PHE A 12 26.07 -0.50 -11.29
C PHE A 12 25.20 -1.71 -10.94
N HIS A 13 25.69 -2.92 -11.22
CA HIS A 13 24.94 -4.13 -10.88
C HIS A 13 25.00 -4.41 -9.38
N GLU A 14 23.90 -4.92 -8.81
CA GLU A 14 23.85 -5.30 -7.38
C GLU A 14 24.72 -6.52 -7.09
N PHE A 15 24.86 -7.45 -8.04
CA PHE A 15 25.62 -8.69 -7.91
C PHE A 15 26.53 -8.89 -9.12
N TYR A 16 27.67 -9.55 -8.92
CA TYR A 16 28.60 -9.96 -9.99
C TYR A 16 28.95 -11.46 -9.87
N GLY A 17 29.15 -12.13 -11.02
CA GLY A 17 29.52 -13.54 -11.16
C GLY A 17 28.36 -14.44 -11.62
N ASP A 18 28.68 -15.53 -12.32
CA ASP A 18 27.72 -16.42 -13.01
C ASP A 18 26.66 -17.08 -12.09
N GLU A 19 26.82 -16.99 -10.76
CA GLU A 19 25.87 -17.53 -9.77
C GLU A 19 25.58 -16.59 -8.57
N TYR A 20 25.58 -15.27 -8.77
CA TYR A 20 25.02 -14.29 -7.79
C TYR A 20 25.56 -14.36 -6.35
N MET A 21 26.81 -14.77 -6.13
CA MET A 21 27.34 -14.95 -4.76
C MET A 21 28.00 -13.71 -4.13
N LYS A 22 28.28 -12.64 -4.89
CA LYS A 22 28.96 -11.44 -4.34
C LYS A 22 28.23 -10.15 -4.68
N ARG A 23 27.80 -9.44 -3.64
CA ARG A 23 27.20 -8.11 -3.74
C ARG A 23 28.25 -7.07 -4.10
N SER A 24 27.91 -6.20 -5.03
CA SER A 24 28.73 -5.10 -5.50
C SER A 24 29.01 -4.09 -4.39
N LYS A 25 30.30 -3.81 -4.17
CA LYS A 25 30.74 -2.77 -3.25
C LYS A 25 30.27 -1.38 -3.71
N ALA A 26 30.42 -1.09 -5.01
CA ALA A 26 29.95 0.18 -5.59
C ALA A 26 28.44 0.35 -5.39
N PHE A 27 27.63 -0.69 -5.62
CA PHE A 27 26.19 -0.65 -5.39
C PHE A 27 25.86 -0.40 -3.92
N SER A 28 26.57 -1.06 -3.01
CA SER A 28 26.38 -0.88 -1.56
C SER A 28 26.77 0.53 -1.11
N ASP A 29 27.86 1.07 -1.64
CA ASP A 29 28.34 2.42 -1.34
C ASP A 29 27.38 3.48 -1.90
N ILE A 30 26.84 3.28 -3.11
CA ILE A 30 25.81 4.13 -3.71
C ILE A 30 24.53 4.08 -2.90
N GLN A 31 24.07 2.89 -2.50
CA GLN A 31 22.88 2.74 -1.66
C GLN A 31 23.04 3.46 -0.33
N ASN A 32 24.23 3.40 0.29
CA ASN A 32 24.53 4.13 1.52
C ASN A 32 24.58 5.65 1.27
N TYR A 33 25.27 6.11 0.22
CA TYR A 33 25.33 7.52 -0.16
C TYR A 33 23.94 8.10 -0.39
N LEU A 34 23.12 7.43 -1.20
CA LEU A 34 21.75 7.82 -1.50
C LEU A 34 20.88 7.76 -0.25
N SER A 35 21.04 6.76 0.62
CA SER A 35 20.29 6.74 1.88
C SER A 35 20.52 8.01 2.70
N THR A 36 21.76 8.53 2.75
CA THR A 36 22.08 9.77 3.48
C THR A 36 21.53 11.02 2.81
N LYS A 37 21.67 11.16 1.49
CA LYS A 37 21.18 12.31 0.70
C LYS A 37 19.66 12.35 0.62
N ALA A 38 19.04 11.19 0.42
CA ALA A 38 17.63 11.08 0.12
C ALA A 38 16.76 11.41 1.35
N THR A 39 17.27 11.27 2.59
CA THR A 39 16.63 11.78 3.81
C THR A 39 16.27 13.28 3.74
N SER A 40 16.94 14.06 2.88
CA SER A 40 16.71 15.51 2.75
C SER A 40 15.73 15.90 1.64
N GLN A 41 15.44 15.02 0.66
CA GLN A 41 14.71 15.42 -0.56
C GLN A 41 13.77 14.39 -1.19
N ALA A 42 13.78 13.11 -0.78
CA ALA A 42 12.93 12.12 -1.46
C ALA A 42 11.51 12.05 -0.91
N SER A 43 10.61 11.55 -1.76
CA SER A 43 9.17 11.58 -1.51
C SER A 43 8.63 10.30 -0.87
N ARG A 44 9.32 9.14 -1.04
CA ARG A 44 9.00 7.86 -0.39
C ARG A 44 10.27 7.00 -0.23
N PHE A 45 10.31 6.16 0.81
CA PHE A 45 11.38 5.17 1.01
C PHE A 45 10.81 3.84 1.45
N LYS A 46 11.52 2.77 1.08
CA LYS A 46 11.43 1.49 1.78
C LYS A 46 12.53 1.44 2.84
N ALA A 47 12.23 0.90 4.01
CA ALA A 47 13.22 0.69 5.06
C ALA A 47 13.50 -0.82 5.11
N ASP A 48 14.75 -1.20 4.91
CA ASP A 48 15.19 -2.58 4.99
C ASP A 48 16.16 -2.77 6.18
N VAL A 49 16.06 -3.92 6.83
CA VAL A 49 16.89 -4.29 7.98
C VAL A 49 17.86 -5.37 7.56
N VAL A 50 19.14 -5.02 7.45
CA VAL A 50 20.18 -5.99 7.12
C VAL A 50 20.45 -6.87 8.34
N LYS A 51 20.24 -8.20 8.19
CA LYS A 51 20.53 -9.20 9.23
C LYS A 51 21.94 -9.01 9.78
N GLY A 52 22.06 -8.82 11.10
CA GLY A 52 23.32 -8.68 11.81
C GLY A 52 23.79 -7.23 12.05
N SER A 53 23.07 -6.22 11.55
CA SER A 53 23.40 -4.81 11.79
C SER A 53 22.24 -4.08 12.49
N LYS A 54 22.54 -3.16 13.42
CA LYS A 54 21.57 -2.26 14.05
C LYS A 54 21.20 -1.05 13.16
N SER A 55 21.67 -1.02 11.92
CA SER A 55 21.44 0.08 10.97
C SER A 55 20.21 -0.18 10.11
N LEU A 56 19.23 0.73 10.19
CA LEU A 56 18.15 0.85 9.21
C LEU A 56 18.74 1.38 7.90
N ILE A 57 18.58 0.65 6.80
CA ILE A 57 18.97 1.15 5.48
C ILE A 57 17.70 1.61 4.77
N LEU A 58 17.64 2.90 4.41
CA LEU A 58 16.60 3.43 3.55
C LEU A 58 16.96 3.08 2.10
N THR A 59 16.10 2.30 1.45
CA THR A 59 16.22 1.90 0.05
C THR A 59 15.24 2.69 -0.81
N MET A 60 15.70 3.06 -2.01
CA MET A 60 14.84 3.68 -3.03
C MET A 60 13.75 2.70 -3.47
N ASP A 61 12.53 3.20 -3.70
CA ASP A 61 11.48 2.38 -4.29
C ASP A 61 11.77 2.11 -5.78
N ASP A 62 11.25 1.01 -6.30
CA ASP A 62 11.34 0.69 -7.72
C ASP A 62 10.67 1.83 -8.51
N HIS A 63 11.38 2.36 -9.51
CA HIS A 63 10.93 3.45 -10.38
C HIS A 63 10.95 4.88 -9.79
N GLU A 64 11.66 5.14 -8.69
CA GLU A 64 11.93 6.51 -8.23
C GLU A 64 13.22 7.08 -8.87
N GLU A 65 13.15 8.33 -9.30
CA GLU A 65 14.28 9.10 -9.81
C GLU A 65 14.70 10.12 -8.74
N VAL A 66 15.98 10.10 -8.35
CA VAL A 66 16.54 11.03 -7.37
C VAL A 66 17.52 11.97 -8.08
N PRO A 67 17.16 13.25 -8.28
CA PRO A 67 18.10 14.23 -8.81
C PRO A 67 19.17 14.56 -7.76
N ASP A 68 20.42 14.73 -8.20
CA ASP A 68 21.55 15.04 -7.33
C ASP A 68 22.57 15.95 -8.06
N ASP A 69 23.38 16.64 -7.26
CA ASP A 69 24.53 17.41 -7.69
C ASP A 69 25.76 16.79 -7.03
N PHE A 70 26.43 15.90 -7.76
CA PHE A 70 27.59 15.17 -7.28
C PHE A 70 28.85 15.87 -7.76
N ASN A 71 29.52 16.59 -6.85
CA ASN A 71 30.73 17.35 -7.14
C ASN A 71 30.59 18.34 -8.31
N GLY A 72 29.44 19.04 -8.42
CA GLY A 72 29.17 20.01 -9.48
C GLY A 72 28.56 19.42 -10.76
N VAL A 73 28.35 18.10 -10.81
CA VAL A 73 27.73 17.40 -11.94
C VAL A 73 26.29 17.06 -11.59
N LYS A 74 25.35 17.48 -12.45
CA LYS A 74 23.94 17.11 -12.33
C LYS A 74 23.74 15.66 -12.75
N VAL A 75 23.21 14.84 -11.84
CA VAL A 75 22.95 13.42 -12.08
C VAL A 75 21.53 13.06 -11.63
N TRP A 76 20.98 11.98 -12.17
CA TRP A 76 19.71 11.39 -11.76
C TRP A 76 19.92 9.93 -11.45
N TRP A 77 19.71 9.55 -10.20
CA TRP A 77 19.83 8.17 -9.75
C TRP A 77 18.49 7.45 -9.95
N VAL A 78 18.54 6.26 -10.56
CA VAL A 78 17.37 5.42 -10.79
C VAL A 78 17.70 3.98 -10.42
N LEU A 79 16.85 3.34 -9.62
CA LEU A 79 16.99 1.92 -9.32
C LEU A 79 16.26 1.10 -10.40
N HIS A 80 17.03 0.37 -11.19
CA HIS A 80 16.52 -0.57 -12.19
C HIS A 80 16.76 -2.00 -11.74
N LYS A 81 15.67 -2.78 -11.62
CA LYS A 81 15.79 -4.22 -11.47
C LYS A 81 16.03 -4.85 -12.85
N HIS A 82 17.27 -5.27 -13.09
CA HIS A 82 17.64 -5.99 -14.30
C HIS A 82 17.17 -7.45 -14.21
N GLU A 83 16.05 -7.77 -14.86
CA GLU A 83 15.88 -9.09 -15.47
C GLU A 83 16.39 -8.94 -16.92
N GLY A 84 17.24 -9.87 -17.38
CA GLY A 84 18.10 -9.75 -18.57
C GLY A 84 17.56 -8.92 -19.74
N MET A 85 18.38 -7.98 -20.22
CA MET A 85 18.10 -7.19 -21.41
C MET A 85 17.97 -8.09 -22.64
N ASN A 86 16.74 -8.26 -23.11
CA ASN A 86 16.29 -8.04 -24.48
C ASN A 86 14.76 -8.29 -24.46
N VAL A 87 13.94 -7.35 -24.99
CA VAL A 87 12.44 -7.33 -25.01
C VAL A 87 11.73 -6.59 -23.85
N ALA A 88 12.43 -5.78 -23.04
CA ALA A 88 11.93 -5.29 -21.74
C ALA A 88 11.19 -3.91 -21.71
N SER A 89 10.51 -3.47 -22.77
CA SER A 89 9.48 -2.40 -22.62
C SER A 89 8.05 -2.94 -22.56
N THR A 90 7.85 -4.24 -22.75
CA THR A 90 6.52 -4.87 -22.80
C THR A 90 6.32 -6.09 -21.89
N ASN A 91 7.35 -6.61 -21.23
CA ASN A 91 7.29 -7.90 -20.52
C ASN A 91 7.29 -7.84 -18.97
N ARG A 92 7.10 -6.67 -18.35
CA ARG A 92 6.91 -6.61 -16.89
C ARG A 92 5.61 -7.33 -16.53
N LYS A 93 5.72 -8.56 -16.00
CA LYS A 93 4.58 -9.30 -15.47
C LYS A 93 4.09 -8.63 -14.18
N ARG A 94 2.85 -8.15 -14.20
CA ARG A 94 2.18 -7.60 -13.01
C ARG A 94 2.12 -8.65 -11.91
N LYS A 95 2.08 -8.20 -10.67
CA LYS A 95 1.98 -9.08 -9.51
C LYS A 95 0.70 -8.81 -8.72
N LEU A 96 0.15 -9.86 -8.15
CA LEU A 96 -0.90 -9.83 -7.15
C LEU A 96 -0.25 -10.08 -5.80
N TYR A 97 -0.39 -9.13 -4.89
CA TYR A 97 0.11 -9.20 -3.54
C TYR A 97 -1.04 -9.45 -2.57
N SER A 98 -0.82 -10.35 -1.62
CA SER A 98 -1.76 -10.63 -0.52
C SER A 98 -1.01 -10.51 0.81
N ASN A 99 -1.61 -9.82 1.78
CA ASN A 99 -0.95 -9.61 3.06
C ASN A 99 -0.95 -10.87 3.91
N ASN A 100 0.22 -11.21 4.45
CA ASN A 100 0.35 -12.30 5.41
C ASN A 100 -0.28 -11.88 6.75
N PRO A 101 -0.75 -12.83 7.59
CA PRO A 101 -1.30 -12.49 8.90
C PRO A 101 -0.31 -11.70 9.76
N SER A 102 -0.79 -10.60 10.34
CA SER A 102 0.10 -9.63 11.01
C SER A 102 0.75 -10.10 12.31
N LYS A 103 0.27 -11.23 12.84
CA LYS A 103 0.87 -12.00 13.94
C LYS A 103 2.17 -12.72 13.53
N ASP A 104 2.29 -13.09 12.25
CA ASP A 104 3.36 -13.95 11.75
C ASP A 104 4.53 -13.14 11.13
N TRP A 105 4.39 -11.81 11.00
CA TRP A 105 5.42 -10.94 10.39
C TRP A 105 6.78 -10.95 11.12
N TYR A 106 6.82 -11.40 12.37
CA TYR A 106 8.03 -11.43 13.21
C TYR A 106 8.42 -12.84 13.67
N SER A 107 7.67 -13.88 13.28
CA SER A 107 8.02 -15.28 13.53
C SER A 107 8.91 -15.82 12.40
N GLY A 108 9.93 -16.61 12.75
CA GLY A 108 11.06 -16.97 11.88
C GLY A 108 10.75 -17.52 10.47
N TRP A 109 11.83 -17.54 9.67
CA TRP A 109 11.99 -17.91 8.26
C TRP A 109 11.28 -17.10 7.15
N LYS A 110 10.09 -16.50 7.37
CA LYS A 110 9.42 -15.66 6.34
C LYS A 110 8.90 -14.33 6.91
N ASN A 111 9.80 -13.34 7.04
CA ASN A 111 9.50 -11.99 7.56
C ASN A 111 8.81 -11.04 6.56
N THR A 112 8.15 -11.55 5.52
CA THR A 112 7.55 -10.70 4.48
C THR A 112 6.12 -10.31 4.87
N LYS A 113 5.76 -9.03 4.81
CA LYS A 113 4.38 -8.60 5.07
C LYS A 113 3.44 -8.96 3.92
N TRP A 114 3.97 -8.99 2.70
CA TRP A 114 3.25 -9.37 1.49
C TRP A 114 3.81 -10.67 0.89
N SER A 115 2.92 -11.57 0.51
CA SER A 115 3.21 -12.64 -0.44
C SER A 115 2.77 -12.18 -1.84
N ASN A 116 3.33 -12.76 -2.91
CA ASN A 116 2.92 -12.40 -4.26
C ASN A 116 2.94 -13.58 -5.24
N VAL A 117 2.08 -13.47 -6.24
CA VAL A 117 2.01 -14.33 -7.42
C VAL A 117 1.93 -13.46 -8.68
N PHE A 118 2.12 -14.05 -9.86
CA PHE A 118 1.87 -13.31 -11.10
C PHE A 118 0.38 -12.99 -11.24
N PHE A 119 0.09 -11.76 -11.61
CA PHE A 119 -1.26 -11.30 -11.89
C PHE A 119 -1.56 -11.53 -13.38
N GLU A 120 -2.27 -12.62 -13.67
CA GLU A 120 -2.71 -13.00 -14.99
C GLU A 120 -4.25 -13.08 -15.00
N HIS A 121 -4.90 -11.94 -15.29
CA HIS A 121 -6.35 -11.86 -15.36
C HIS A 121 -6.79 -11.45 -16.78
N PRO A 122 -7.74 -12.15 -17.42
CA PRO A 122 -8.11 -11.89 -18.83
C PRO A 122 -8.93 -10.61 -19.04
N ALA A 123 -9.54 -10.06 -17.98
CA ALA A 123 -10.44 -8.93 -18.12
C ALA A 123 -9.77 -7.64 -18.61
N THR A 124 -10.38 -7.02 -19.61
CA THR A 124 -10.07 -5.66 -20.07
C THR A 124 -11.33 -4.80 -20.01
N PHE A 125 -11.20 -3.49 -20.22
CA PHE A 125 -12.38 -2.62 -20.36
C PHE A 125 -13.31 -3.08 -21.50
N GLU A 126 -12.78 -3.73 -22.53
CA GLU A 126 -13.54 -4.23 -23.66
C GLU A 126 -14.36 -5.47 -23.27
N THR A 127 -13.74 -6.43 -22.58
CA THR A 127 -14.41 -7.68 -22.18
C THR A 127 -15.40 -7.52 -21.02
N LEU A 128 -15.36 -6.41 -20.29
CA LEU A 128 -16.18 -6.22 -19.09
C LEU A 128 -17.68 -6.07 -19.44
N ALA A 129 -18.56 -6.86 -18.85
CA ALA A 129 -20.00 -6.73 -19.12
C ALA A 129 -20.63 -5.58 -18.32
N MET A 130 -20.56 -4.34 -18.83
CA MET A 130 -21.25 -3.17 -18.25
C MET A 130 -21.56 -2.11 -19.31
N ALA A 131 -22.41 -1.13 -18.96
CA ALA A 131 -22.73 0.00 -19.81
C ALA A 131 -21.48 0.80 -20.26
N THR A 132 -21.32 0.97 -21.57
CA THR A 132 -20.15 1.59 -22.22
C THR A 132 -19.82 2.97 -21.66
N LYS A 133 -20.82 3.83 -21.47
CA LYS A 133 -20.62 5.18 -20.91
C LYS A 133 -19.92 5.19 -19.54
N LYS A 134 -20.23 4.23 -18.66
CA LYS A 134 -19.60 4.16 -17.33
C LYS A 134 -18.14 3.68 -17.42
N LYS A 135 -17.84 2.77 -18.35
CA LYS A 135 -16.47 2.32 -18.63
C LYS A 135 -15.59 3.49 -19.08
N ASP A 136 -16.10 4.27 -20.03
CA ASP A 136 -15.34 5.35 -20.66
C ASP A 136 -14.97 6.43 -19.64
N ILE A 137 -15.90 6.80 -18.76
CA ILE A 137 -15.64 7.76 -17.67
C ILE A 137 -14.47 7.28 -16.78
N ILE A 138 -14.49 6.01 -16.37
CA ILE A 138 -13.42 5.45 -15.52
C ILE A 138 -12.10 5.38 -16.31
N LYS A 139 -12.14 4.93 -17.55
CA LYS A 139 -10.95 4.80 -18.41
C LYS A 139 -10.29 6.16 -18.67
N GLU A 140 -11.09 7.21 -18.91
CA GLU A 140 -10.58 8.57 -19.06
C GLU A 140 -10.00 9.14 -17.78
N ASP A 141 -10.66 8.91 -16.63
CA ASP A 141 -10.15 9.34 -15.32
C ASP A 141 -8.80 8.70 -15.00
N LEU A 142 -8.64 7.40 -15.31
CA LEU A 142 -7.37 6.69 -15.15
C LEU A 142 -6.26 7.28 -16.01
N LYS A 143 -6.54 7.66 -17.27
CA LYS A 143 -5.57 8.35 -18.13
C LYS A 143 -5.17 9.71 -17.57
N LYS A 144 -6.15 10.49 -17.08
CA LYS A 144 -5.88 11.79 -16.44
C LYS A 144 -5.04 11.62 -15.18
N PHE A 145 -5.32 10.58 -14.38
CA PHE A 145 -4.56 10.28 -13.19
C PHE A 145 -3.09 9.94 -13.49
N THR A 146 -2.80 9.11 -14.49
CA THR A 146 -1.42 8.73 -14.84
C THR A 146 -0.61 9.92 -15.36
N GLN A 147 -1.23 10.86 -16.05
CA GLN A 147 -0.60 12.09 -16.54
C GLN A 147 -0.55 13.21 -15.48
N GLY A 148 -1.20 13.02 -14.33
CA GLY A 148 -1.42 14.05 -13.33
C GLY A 148 -0.25 14.31 -12.37
N LYS A 149 0.86 13.55 -12.43
CA LYS A 149 1.96 13.61 -11.43
C LYS A 149 2.38 15.05 -11.09
N ASP A 150 2.67 15.85 -12.11
CA ASP A 150 3.16 17.22 -11.94
C ASP A 150 2.06 18.17 -11.47
N TYR A 151 0.82 17.94 -11.89
CA TYR A 151 -0.32 18.71 -11.41
C TYR A 151 -0.50 18.54 -9.89
N TYR A 152 -0.47 17.31 -9.39
CA TYR A 152 -0.58 17.02 -7.96
C TYR A 152 0.59 17.63 -7.16
N LYS A 153 1.81 17.53 -7.69
CA LYS A 153 3.00 18.15 -7.11
C LYS A 153 2.85 19.68 -7.03
N LYS A 154 2.40 20.33 -8.10
CA LYS A 154 2.21 21.79 -8.18
C LYS A 154 1.22 22.33 -7.14
N ILE A 155 0.16 21.57 -6.86
CA ILE A 155 -0.87 21.97 -5.88
C ILE A 155 -0.60 21.42 -4.47
N GLY A 156 0.56 20.80 -4.23
CA GLY A 156 0.95 20.27 -2.93
C GLY A 156 0.09 19.11 -2.42
N LYS A 157 -0.55 18.34 -3.31
CA LYS A 157 -1.42 17.21 -2.93
C LYS A 157 -0.73 15.87 -3.22
N ALA A 158 -0.99 14.89 -2.35
CA ALA A 158 -0.52 13.52 -2.58
C ALA A 158 -1.12 12.97 -3.89
N TRP A 159 -0.27 12.43 -4.76
CA TRP A 159 -0.69 11.83 -6.03
C TRP A 159 -1.34 10.46 -5.79
N LYS A 160 -2.63 10.51 -5.43
CA LYS A 160 -3.47 9.35 -5.13
C LYS A 160 -4.86 9.54 -5.74
N ARG A 161 -5.48 8.42 -6.12
CA ARG A 161 -6.86 8.38 -6.62
C ARG A 161 -7.61 7.24 -5.94
N GLY A 162 -8.82 7.52 -5.46
CA GLY A 162 -9.69 6.54 -4.79
C GLY A 162 -10.94 6.27 -5.62
N TYR A 163 -11.35 5.01 -5.68
CA TYR A 163 -12.57 4.55 -6.32
C TYR A 163 -13.38 3.73 -5.33
N LEU A 164 -14.70 3.92 -5.32
CA LEU A 164 -15.64 3.09 -4.57
C LEU A 164 -16.56 2.39 -5.56
N LEU A 165 -16.42 1.06 -5.65
CA LEU A 165 -17.25 0.22 -6.49
C LEU A 165 -18.29 -0.47 -5.60
N TYR A 166 -19.58 -0.20 -5.84
CA TYR A 166 -20.67 -0.77 -5.05
C TYR A 166 -21.77 -1.32 -5.96
N GLY A 167 -22.53 -2.28 -5.45
CA GLY A 167 -23.60 -2.96 -6.16
C GLY A 167 -23.74 -4.42 -5.73
N PRO A 168 -24.79 -5.11 -6.20
CA PRO A 168 -25.04 -6.51 -5.87
C PRO A 168 -23.82 -7.44 -6.09
N PRO A 169 -23.75 -8.59 -5.41
CA PRO A 169 -22.75 -9.60 -5.72
C PRO A 169 -22.88 -10.06 -7.18
N GLY A 170 -21.75 -10.40 -7.81
CA GLY A 170 -21.73 -10.86 -9.21
C GLY A 170 -21.78 -9.77 -10.28
N THR A 171 -21.85 -8.47 -9.93
CA THR A 171 -21.87 -7.38 -10.93
C THR A 171 -20.49 -6.98 -11.49
N GLY A 172 -19.48 -7.86 -11.37
CA GLY A 172 -18.15 -7.65 -11.95
C GLY A 172 -17.29 -6.56 -11.29
N LYS A 173 -17.48 -6.26 -9.99
CA LYS A 173 -16.69 -5.26 -9.24
C LYS A 173 -15.19 -5.64 -9.22
N SER A 174 -14.85 -6.85 -8.80
CA SER A 174 -13.46 -7.33 -8.79
C SER A 174 -12.92 -7.49 -10.21
N THR A 175 -13.77 -7.86 -11.18
CA THR A 175 -13.43 -7.87 -12.61
C THR A 175 -13.07 -6.48 -13.15
N MET A 176 -13.73 -5.42 -12.67
CA MET A 176 -13.40 -4.04 -13.01
C MET A 176 -12.02 -3.67 -12.48
N ILE A 177 -11.70 -4.02 -11.24
CA ILE A 177 -10.37 -3.78 -10.65
C ILE A 177 -9.29 -4.44 -11.51
N ALA A 178 -9.52 -5.68 -11.93
CA ALA A 178 -8.59 -6.39 -12.81
C ALA A 178 -8.40 -5.69 -14.17
N ALA A 179 -9.50 -5.22 -14.78
CA ALA A 179 -9.45 -4.44 -16.02
C ALA A 179 -8.67 -3.13 -15.85
N MET A 180 -8.82 -2.45 -14.71
CA MET A 180 -8.06 -1.23 -14.37
C MET A 180 -6.57 -1.53 -14.22
N ALA A 181 -6.20 -2.60 -13.50
CA ALA A 181 -4.82 -3.03 -13.32
C ALA A 181 -4.15 -3.36 -14.66
N ASN A 182 -4.86 -4.08 -15.53
CA ASN A 182 -4.40 -4.40 -16.88
C ASN A 182 -4.22 -3.16 -17.75
N PHE A 183 -5.17 -2.22 -17.69
CA PHE A 183 -5.11 -0.97 -18.46
C PHE A 183 -3.96 -0.06 -18.04
N LEU A 184 -3.67 0.01 -16.73
CA LEU A 184 -2.60 0.85 -16.18
C LEU A 184 -1.22 0.17 -16.20
N ASN A 185 -1.19 -1.16 -16.39
CA ASN A 185 -0.03 -1.99 -16.13
C ASN A 185 0.49 -1.90 -14.68
N TYR A 186 -0.44 -1.87 -13.71
CA TYR A 186 -0.14 -1.71 -12.29
C TYR A 186 -0.22 -3.05 -11.55
N ASP A 187 0.56 -3.16 -10.47
CA ASP A 187 0.45 -4.30 -9.55
C ASP A 187 -0.81 -4.16 -8.69
N VAL A 188 -1.35 -5.28 -8.21
CA VAL A 188 -2.54 -5.31 -7.37
C VAL A 188 -2.15 -5.75 -5.97
N TYR A 189 -2.54 -5.00 -4.95
CA TYR A 189 -2.39 -5.35 -3.54
C TYR A 189 -3.78 -5.61 -2.97
N ASP A 190 -4.12 -6.89 -2.83
CA ASP A 190 -5.34 -7.34 -2.19
C ASP A 190 -5.15 -7.33 -0.67
N LEU A 191 -5.75 -6.34 -0.02
CA LEU A 191 -5.61 -6.08 1.40
C LEU A 191 -6.77 -6.68 2.16
N GLU A 192 -6.50 -7.84 2.78
CA GLU A 192 -7.42 -8.50 3.68
C GLU A 192 -7.33 -7.87 5.08
N LEU A 193 -8.32 -7.04 5.42
CA LEU A 193 -8.35 -6.30 6.69
C LEU A 193 -8.46 -7.21 7.93
N THR A 194 -9.10 -8.38 7.81
CA THR A 194 -9.36 -9.31 8.93
C THR A 194 -8.08 -9.87 9.53
N THR A 195 -7.00 -9.96 8.75
CA THR A 195 -5.70 -10.50 9.18
C THR A 195 -4.78 -9.42 9.79
N VAL A 196 -5.26 -8.16 9.81
CA VAL A 196 -4.54 -6.99 10.34
C VAL A 196 -5.02 -6.68 11.77
N LEU A 197 -4.13 -6.90 12.75
CA LEU A 197 -4.48 -6.81 14.17
C LEU A 197 -4.79 -5.38 14.66
N ASN A 198 -4.14 -4.37 14.09
CA ASN A 198 -4.30 -2.98 14.53
C ASN A 198 -3.89 -1.95 13.46
N ASN A 199 -4.20 -0.68 13.72
CA ASN A 199 -3.91 0.43 12.82
C ASN A 199 -2.40 0.64 12.52
N THR A 200 -1.52 0.29 13.46
CA THR A 200 -0.07 0.37 13.23
C THR A 200 0.37 -0.66 12.20
N LYS A 201 -0.15 -1.88 12.29
CA LYS A 201 0.09 -2.95 11.30
C LYS A 201 -0.49 -2.58 9.94
N LEU A 202 -1.69 -2.01 9.90
CA LEU A 202 -2.30 -1.49 8.67
C LEU A 202 -1.43 -0.41 8.01
N ARG A 203 -0.97 0.57 8.79
CA ARG A 203 -0.07 1.62 8.31
C ARG A 203 1.21 1.04 7.71
N ASN A 204 1.78 0.02 8.36
CA ASN A 204 3.00 -0.63 7.88
C ASN A 204 2.80 -1.37 6.55
N LEU A 205 1.63 -1.97 6.31
CA LEU A 205 1.30 -2.58 5.02
C LEU A 205 1.22 -1.53 3.90
N LEU A 206 0.50 -0.43 4.17
CA LEU A 206 0.32 0.67 3.21
C LEU A 206 1.61 1.43 2.88
N ILE A 207 2.61 1.39 3.78
CA ILE A 207 3.94 1.97 3.51
C ILE A 207 4.75 1.04 2.59
N GLU A 208 4.57 -0.27 2.70
CA GLU A 208 5.36 -1.27 1.94
C GLU A 208 4.86 -1.47 0.50
N THR A 209 3.67 -0.98 0.16
CA THR A 209 3.17 -1.00 -1.22
C THR A 209 4.06 -0.16 -2.14
N SER A 210 4.42 -0.71 -3.30
CA SER A 210 5.22 0.02 -4.31
C SER A 210 4.42 1.10 -5.03
N SER A 211 5.14 2.02 -5.69
CA SER A 211 4.57 2.89 -6.72
C SER A 211 3.94 2.08 -7.88
N LYS A 212 3.05 2.71 -8.67
CA LYS A 212 2.31 2.05 -9.78
C LYS A 212 1.55 0.79 -9.33
N SER A 213 0.77 0.93 -8.27
CA SER A 213 -0.03 -0.14 -7.69
C SER A 213 -1.49 0.28 -7.46
N ILE A 214 -2.38 -0.70 -7.40
CA ILE A 214 -3.78 -0.57 -6.98
C ILE A 214 -3.92 -1.34 -5.66
N VAL A 215 -4.31 -0.64 -4.59
CA VAL A 215 -4.64 -1.28 -3.32
C VAL A 215 -6.14 -1.53 -3.28
N VAL A 216 -6.52 -2.78 -3.08
CA VAL A 216 -7.90 -3.26 -3.03
C VAL A 216 -8.25 -3.53 -1.58
N ILE A 217 -9.43 -3.08 -1.17
CA ILE A 217 -10.01 -3.37 0.13
C ILE A 217 -11.44 -3.82 -0.16
N GLU A 218 -11.69 -5.12 -0.07
CA GLU A 218 -13.04 -5.69 -0.26
C GLU A 218 -13.83 -5.70 1.07
N ASP A 219 -15.15 -5.88 0.97
CA ASP A 219 -16.08 -6.11 2.09
C ASP A 219 -15.99 -5.10 3.25
N ILE A 220 -15.81 -3.81 2.92
CA ILE A 220 -15.76 -2.70 3.90
C ILE A 220 -17.04 -2.53 4.72
N ASP A 221 -18.16 -3.03 4.22
CA ASP A 221 -19.47 -3.02 4.85
C ASP A 221 -19.66 -4.17 5.84
N CYS A 222 -19.13 -5.35 5.54
CA CYS A 222 -19.16 -6.51 6.45
C CYS A 222 -18.36 -6.30 7.74
N SER A 223 -17.39 -5.37 7.78
CA SER A 223 -16.60 -5.08 8.99
C SER A 223 -17.25 -4.10 9.96
N LEU A 224 -18.36 -3.43 9.59
CA LEU A 224 -18.95 -2.33 10.38
C LEU A 224 -19.63 -2.79 11.68
N ASP A 225 -19.95 -4.08 11.82
CA ASP A 225 -20.46 -4.67 13.07
C ASP A 225 -19.48 -4.59 14.24
N LEU A 226 -18.21 -4.27 13.97
CA LEU A 226 -17.19 -3.98 14.99
C LEU A 226 -17.28 -2.54 15.52
N THR A 227 -17.81 -1.60 14.74
CA THR A 227 -17.93 -0.18 15.14
C THR A 227 -19.26 0.14 15.83
N GLY A 228 -20.34 -0.60 15.52
CA GLY A 228 -21.62 -0.49 16.24
C GLY A 228 -21.50 -0.79 17.74
N LYS A 229 -20.53 -1.63 18.15
CA LYS A 229 -20.21 -1.89 19.56
C LYS A 229 -19.60 -0.69 20.28
N ARG A 230 -18.87 0.20 19.58
CA ARG A 230 -18.33 1.44 20.20
C ARG A 230 -19.43 2.45 20.53
N VAL A 231 -20.48 2.55 19.71
CA VAL A 231 -21.61 3.44 19.98
C VAL A 231 -22.49 2.88 21.11
N LYS A 232 -22.69 1.56 21.17
CA LYS A 232 -23.42 0.91 22.27
C LYS A 232 -22.71 1.05 23.62
N ASN A 233 -21.38 0.96 23.66
CA ASN A 233 -20.62 1.16 24.90
C ASN A 233 -20.67 2.62 25.39
N LYS A 234 -20.68 3.62 24.49
CA LYS A 234 -20.89 5.02 24.91
C LYS A 234 -22.26 5.25 25.54
N ARG A 235 -23.34 4.69 24.96
CA ARG A 235 -24.69 4.79 25.54
C ARG A 235 -24.83 4.09 26.89
N LYS A 236 -24.22 2.91 27.07
CA LYS A 236 -24.22 2.19 28.36
C LYS A 236 -23.45 2.94 29.46
N VAL A 237 -22.38 3.64 29.13
CA VAL A 237 -21.61 4.45 30.09
C VAL A 237 -22.37 5.72 30.48
N GLU A 238 -23.10 6.33 29.55
CA GLU A 238 -23.96 7.50 29.85
C GLU A 238 -25.21 7.15 30.68
N ASP A 239 -25.79 5.97 30.50
CA ASP A 239 -26.91 5.50 31.32
C ASP A 239 -26.47 5.09 32.74
N ASN A 240 -25.30 4.46 32.89
CA ASN A 240 -24.78 4.08 34.21
C ASN A 240 -24.34 5.28 35.07
N ASN A 241 -23.85 6.36 34.45
CA ASN A 241 -23.45 7.57 35.18
C ASN A 241 -24.63 8.44 35.65
N LYS A 242 -25.88 8.12 35.28
CA LYS A 242 -27.08 8.84 35.74
C LYS A 242 -27.76 8.20 36.96
N GLN A 243 -27.27 7.05 37.44
CA GLN A 243 -27.88 6.34 38.59
C GLN A 243 -27.11 6.51 39.91
N GLU A 244 -25.93 7.13 39.91
CA GLU A 244 -25.19 7.44 41.15
C GLU A 244 -25.10 8.95 41.36
N THR A 245 -26.18 9.57 41.84
CA THR A 245 -26.15 10.77 42.71
C THR A 245 -27.56 11.13 43.15
N ASP A 246 -27.99 10.62 44.30
CA ASP A 246 -28.71 11.41 45.32
C ASP A 246 -28.91 10.56 46.59
N PRO A 247 -28.23 10.89 47.71
CA PRO A 247 -28.50 10.28 49.00
C PRO A 247 -29.53 11.12 49.80
N ILE A 248 -30.19 10.46 50.76
CA ILE A 248 -31.02 11.01 51.86
C ILE A 248 -32.54 10.89 51.66
N LYS A 249 -33.15 9.82 52.20
CA LYS A 249 -33.98 9.91 53.42
C LYS A 249 -34.19 8.54 54.06
N LYS A 250 -33.83 8.50 55.34
CA LYS A 250 -34.00 7.41 56.30
C LYS A 250 -35.38 7.49 56.96
N ASP A 251 -35.79 6.32 57.44
CA ASP A 251 -36.64 6.02 58.60
C ASP A 251 -38.18 6.05 58.49
N LYS A 252 -38.71 4.87 58.87
CA LYS A 252 -39.97 4.49 59.57
C LYS A 252 -40.58 3.28 58.86
N GLU A 253 -41.04 2.20 59.49
CA GLU A 253 -41.20 1.81 60.89
C GLU A 253 -41.52 0.30 60.88
N HIS A 254 -41.35 -0.34 62.02
CA HIS A 254 -41.57 -1.75 62.29
C HIS A 254 -43.08 -2.11 62.33
N SER A 255 -43.37 -3.43 62.33
CA SER A 255 -44.63 -4.14 62.67
C SER A 255 -45.85 -4.00 61.75
N ASP A 256 -46.32 -5.11 61.13
CA ASP A 256 -47.35 -5.97 61.74
C ASP A 256 -47.78 -7.19 60.89
N ASN A 257 -47.82 -8.34 61.58
CA ASN A 257 -48.75 -9.48 61.55
C ASN A 257 -49.35 -10.12 60.27
N LYS A 258 -49.06 -11.44 60.18
CA LYS A 258 -49.99 -12.61 60.09
C LYS A 258 -51.42 -12.41 59.56
N SER A 259 -51.76 -13.20 58.54
CA SER A 259 -52.88 -14.18 58.41
C SER A 259 -53.13 -14.38 56.90
N SER A 260 -53.27 -15.57 56.31
CA SER A 260 -53.72 -16.90 56.73
C SER A 260 -53.03 -17.99 55.93
#